data_AF-Q4F6X5-F1
#
_entry.id   AF-Q4F6X5-F1
#
_cell.length_a   1.000
_cell.length_b   1.000
_cell.length_c   1.000
_cell.angle_alpha   90.00
_cell.angle_beta   90.00
_cell.angle_gamma   90.00
#
_symmetry.space_group_name_H-M   'P 1'
#
loop_
_entity.id
_entity.type
_entity.pdbx_description
1 polymer ?
#
loop_
_entity_poly.entity_id
_entity_poly.type
_entity_poly.pdbx_seq_one_letter_code
_entity_poly.pdbx_strand_id
1 'polypeptide(L)'
;SLSHPSPTSHPPALPAVSGYSQKLQQQLGRDSKFILCYAQKEELLLEQMYTDTVVELVNFSNESLGSLDSLACLLDASTGVLNEQGEIIFVFGDAGMGKSMLLQRLQSLWAAGQLDPGIKFFFHFRCRTLSCFKKSAALCLQDLLFKHYCYPEQDPGEVFAFLLRFPHTALFTFDGLDELHSDFDLSSEPDTS
;
A
#
# COMPACT_ATOMS: atom_id res chain seq x y z
N SER A 1 -2.94 -16.44 -27.00
CA SER A 1 -4.09 -15.57 -26.72
C SER A 1 -4.47 -15.74 -25.25
N LEU A 2 -3.89 -14.95 -24.36
CA LEU A 2 -4.31 -14.96 -22.95
C LEU A 2 -5.54 -14.05 -22.86
N SER A 3 -6.72 -14.65 -22.81
CA SER A 3 -7.96 -13.92 -22.53
C SER A 3 -7.85 -13.28 -21.14
N HIS A 4 -7.90 -11.95 -21.08
CA HIS A 4 -8.13 -11.24 -19.83
C HIS A 4 -9.50 -11.64 -19.29
N PRO A 5 -9.62 -11.94 -17.98
CA PRO A 5 -10.91 -12.24 -17.39
C PRO A 5 -11.80 -10.98 -17.40
N SER A 6 -13.11 -11.19 -17.55
CA SER A 6 -14.10 -10.11 -17.43
C SER A 6 -14.01 -9.47 -16.03
N PRO A 7 -14.13 -8.14 -15.90
CA PRO A 7 -13.91 -7.41 -14.65
C PRO A 7 -14.92 -7.73 -13.52
N THR A 8 -15.94 -8.56 -13.78
CA THR A 8 -17.05 -8.85 -12.87
C THR A 8 -17.01 -10.23 -12.21
N SER A 9 -16.03 -11.09 -12.50
CA SER A 9 -15.92 -12.39 -11.82
C SER A 9 -15.15 -12.25 -10.51
N HIS A 10 -15.80 -12.48 -9.37
CA HIS A 10 -15.10 -12.62 -8.09
C HIS A 10 -13.96 -13.66 -8.22
N PRO A 11 -12.74 -13.34 -7.78
CA PRO A 11 -11.62 -14.26 -7.91
C PRO A 11 -11.87 -15.58 -7.16
N PRO A 12 -11.43 -16.73 -7.69
CA PRO A 12 -11.61 -18.01 -7.02
C PRO A 12 -10.87 -18.05 -5.68
N ALA A 13 -11.46 -18.71 -4.69
CA ALA A 13 -10.83 -18.95 -3.39
C ALA A 13 -9.87 -20.14 -3.49
N LEU A 14 -8.60 -19.87 -3.81
CA LEU A 14 -7.55 -20.88 -3.85
C LEU A 14 -6.91 -21.05 -2.46
N PRO A 15 -6.59 -22.28 -2.00
CA PRO A 15 -5.98 -22.51 -0.70
C PRO A 15 -4.63 -21.79 -0.52
N ALA A 16 -3.75 -21.81 -1.52
CA ALA A 16 -2.44 -21.15 -1.42
C ALA A 16 -2.58 -19.63 -1.31
N VAL A 17 -3.49 -19.05 -2.09
CA VAL A 17 -3.83 -17.61 -2.05
C VAL A 17 -4.38 -17.21 -0.69
N SER A 18 -5.31 -18.01 -0.15
CA SER A 18 -5.95 -17.73 1.14
C SER A 18 -4.95 -17.85 2.29
N GLY A 19 -4.11 -18.89 2.26
CA GLY A 19 -3.03 -19.06 3.22
C GLY A 19 -2.02 -17.92 3.19
N TYR A 20 -1.64 -17.45 1.99
CA TYR A 20 -0.74 -16.31 1.86
C TYR A 20 -1.36 -15.00 2.34
N SER A 21 -2.63 -14.74 1.99
CA SER A 21 -3.39 -13.58 2.48
C SER A 21 -3.45 -13.55 4.01
N GLN A 22 -3.77 -14.69 4.63
CA GLN A 22 -3.79 -14.82 6.08
C GLN A 22 -2.41 -14.58 6.72
N LYS A 23 -1.34 -15.06 6.09
CA LYS A 23 0.03 -14.83 6.54
C LYS A 23 0.39 -13.34 6.51
N LEU A 24 0.05 -12.64 5.42
CA LEU A 24 0.23 -11.20 5.31
C LEU A 24 -0.56 -10.44 6.39
N GLN A 25 -1.82 -10.80 6.62
CA GLN A 25 -2.65 -10.21 7.68
C GLN A 25 -2.03 -10.38 9.06
N GLN A 26 -1.51 -11.57 9.38
CA GLN A 26 -0.85 -11.81 10.66
C GLN A 26 0.44 -10.99 10.82
N GLN A 27 1.25 -10.88 9.76
CA GLN A 27 2.49 -10.11 9.79
C GLN A 27 2.20 -8.61 9.93
N LEU A 28 1.39 -8.05 9.03
CA LEU A 28 1.01 -6.63 9.07
C LEU A 28 0.24 -6.26 10.34
N GLY A 29 -0.62 -7.15 10.83
CA GLY A 29 -1.35 -6.95 12.07
C GLY A 29 -0.44 -6.90 13.30
N ARG A 30 0.73 -7.56 13.27
CA ARG A 30 1.76 -7.43 14.31
C ARG A 30 2.56 -6.15 14.13
N ASP A 31 3.04 -5.89 12.91
CA ASP A 31 3.92 -4.76 12.59
C ASP A 31 3.23 -3.40 12.77
N SER A 32 1.91 -3.34 12.55
CA SER A 32 1.12 -2.10 12.69
C SER A 32 0.53 -1.90 14.09
N LYS A 33 0.64 -2.88 14.99
CA LYS A 33 -0.10 -2.87 16.27
C LYS A 33 0.34 -1.78 17.24
N PHE A 34 1.63 -1.44 17.22
CA PHE A 34 2.23 -0.57 18.23
C PHE A 34 2.84 0.68 17.61
N ILE A 35 2.87 1.76 18.39
CA ILE A 35 3.61 2.98 18.11
C ILE A 35 4.66 3.19 19.21
N LEU A 36 5.84 3.69 18.81
CA LEU A 36 6.89 4.00 19.76
C LEU A 36 6.71 5.42 20.32
N CYS A 37 6.43 5.53 21.61
CA CYS A 37 6.41 6.82 22.30
C CYS A 37 7.84 7.22 22.66
N TYR A 38 8.44 8.15 21.89
CA TYR A 38 9.82 8.58 22.12
C TYR A 38 10.04 9.28 23.48
N ALA A 39 9.00 9.89 24.05
CA ALA A 39 9.08 10.55 25.36
C ALA A 39 9.21 9.56 26.52
N GLN A 40 8.56 8.40 26.41
CA GLN A 40 8.47 7.39 27.48
C GLN A 40 9.30 6.13 27.18
N LYS A 41 9.81 5.98 25.95
CA LYS A 41 10.48 4.76 25.43
C LYS A 41 9.63 3.50 25.61
N GLU A 42 8.32 3.64 25.48
CA GLU A 42 7.35 2.57 25.60
C GLU A 42 6.62 2.35 24.28
N GLU A 43 6.23 1.11 24.02
CA GLU A 43 5.33 0.74 22.93
C GLU A 43 3.88 0.90 23.40
N LEU A 44 3.13 1.73 22.69
CA LEU A 44 1.71 1.98 22.96
C LEU A 44 0.85 1.35 21.85
N LEU A 45 -0.35 0.91 22.18
CA LEU A 45 -1.28 0.37 21.18
C LEU A 45 -1.72 1.49 20.24
N LEU A 46 -1.53 1.29 18.93
CA LEU A 46 -1.95 2.25 17.91
C LEU A 46 -3.44 2.59 18.04
N GLU A 47 -4.28 1.57 18.24
CA GLU A 47 -5.73 1.74 18.35
C GLU A 47 -6.16 2.65 19.52
N GLN A 48 -5.37 2.71 20.60
CA GLN A 48 -5.68 3.54 21.76
C GLN A 48 -5.18 4.98 21.60
N MET A 49 -4.17 5.18 20.76
CA MET A 49 -3.46 6.45 20.63
C MET A 49 -3.81 7.20 19.34
N TYR A 50 -4.31 6.50 18.33
CA TYR A 50 -4.62 7.08 17.04
C TYR A 50 -5.88 7.95 17.14
N THR A 51 -5.75 9.20 16.75
CA THR A 51 -6.88 10.11 16.53
C THR A 51 -7.13 10.20 15.03
N ASP A 52 -8.40 10.16 14.63
CA ASP A 52 -8.77 10.23 13.22
C ASP A 52 -8.16 11.47 12.55
N THR A 53 -7.40 11.21 11.50
CA THR A 53 -6.75 12.25 10.71
C THR A 53 -7.76 12.80 9.73
N VAL A 54 -7.93 14.12 9.71
CA VAL A 54 -8.72 14.80 8.68
C VAL A 54 -7.95 14.72 7.37
N VAL A 55 -8.49 13.96 6.41
CA VAL A 55 -7.93 13.85 5.05
C VAL A 55 -8.85 14.61 4.11
N GLU A 56 -8.28 15.47 3.28
CA GLU A 56 -9.00 16.21 2.25
C GLU A 56 -8.63 15.66 0.87
N LEU A 57 -9.65 15.42 0.04
CA LEU A 57 -9.47 15.08 -1.36
C LEU A 57 -9.30 16.37 -2.15
N VAL A 58 -8.31 16.42 -3.03
CA VAL A 58 -8.09 17.55 -3.93
C VAL A 58 -7.94 17.08 -5.37
N ASN A 59 -8.30 17.95 -6.31
CA ASN A 59 -8.01 17.71 -7.73
C ASN A 59 -6.57 18.11 -8.09
N PHE A 60 -6.18 17.92 -9.37
CA PHE A 60 -4.85 18.31 -9.87
C PHE A 60 -4.58 19.82 -9.83
N SER A 61 -5.62 20.65 -9.69
CA SER A 61 -5.51 22.10 -9.48
C SER A 61 -5.45 22.49 -8.01
N ASN A 62 -5.32 21.50 -7.11
CA ASN A 62 -5.29 21.67 -5.66
C ASN A 62 -6.58 22.29 -5.08
N GLU A 63 -7.71 22.11 -5.78
CA GLU A 63 -9.02 22.52 -5.30
C GLU A 63 -9.64 21.40 -4.47
N SER A 64 -10.27 21.76 -3.36
CA SER A 64 -10.96 20.84 -2.46
C SER A 64 -12.13 20.15 -3.16
N LEU A 65 -12.17 18.83 -3.05
CA LEU A 65 -13.29 17.96 -3.42
C LEU A 65 -14.09 17.50 -2.20
N GLY A 66 -13.70 17.95 -1.00
CA GLY A 66 -14.30 17.58 0.28
C GLY A 66 -13.38 16.75 1.17
N SER A 67 -13.81 16.57 2.42
CA SER A 67 -13.11 15.77 3.41
C SER A 67 -13.56 14.32 3.38
N LEU A 68 -12.66 13.41 3.75
CA LEU A 68 -12.93 11.99 3.85
C LEU A 68 -13.42 11.63 5.25
N ASP A 69 -14.54 10.92 5.33
CA ASP A 69 -15.14 10.52 6.60
C ASP A 69 -14.34 9.41 7.32
N SER A 70 -13.70 8.52 6.55
CA SER A 70 -12.92 7.39 7.09
C SER A 70 -11.89 6.91 6.07
N LEU A 71 -10.75 6.39 6.56
CA LEU A 71 -9.74 5.77 5.69
C LEU A 71 -10.27 4.57 4.88
N ALA A 72 -11.30 3.89 5.37
CA ALA A 72 -11.94 2.81 4.60
C ALA A 72 -12.54 3.33 3.29
N CYS A 73 -13.00 4.59 3.27
CA CYS A 73 -13.54 5.22 2.08
C CYS A 73 -12.48 5.43 0.99
N LEU A 74 -11.17 5.48 1.30
CA LEU A 74 -10.13 5.54 0.27
C LEU A 74 -10.16 4.33 -0.66
N LEU A 75 -10.57 3.18 -0.13
CA LEU A 75 -10.53 1.89 -0.83
C LEU A 75 -11.93 1.39 -1.21
N ASP A 76 -12.97 2.11 -0.81
CA ASP A 76 -14.35 1.76 -1.14
C ASP A 76 -14.64 2.12 -2.59
N ALA A 77 -14.89 1.10 -3.42
CA ALA A 77 -15.20 1.26 -4.84
C ALA A 77 -16.40 2.19 -5.11
N SER A 78 -17.33 2.35 -4.15
CA SER A 78 -18.48 3.25 -4.29
C SER A 78 -18.14 4.73 -4.18
N THR A 79 -17.00 5.07 -3.55
CA THR A 79 -16.53 6.46 -3.40
C THR A 79 -15.88 6.99 -4.67
N GLY A 80 -15.42 6.08 -5.54
CA GLY A 80 -14.71 6.42 -6.78
C GLY A 80 -13.33 7.05 -6.59
N VAL A 81 -12.81 7.11 -5.35
CA VAL A 81 -11.48 7.65 -5.05
C VAL A 81 -10.39 6.80 -5.70
N LEU A 82 -10.47 5.48 -5.52
CA LEU A 82 -9.78 4.51 -6.38
C LEU A 82 -10.77 4.00 -7.42
N ASN A 83 -10.42 4.16 -8.69
CA ASN A 83 -11.22 3.66 -9.80
C ASN A 83 -10.30 3.14 -10.91
N GLU A 84 -10.90 2.56 -11.96
CA GLU A 84 -10.17 1.98 -13.10
C GLU A 84 -9.31 3.02 -13.86
N GLN A 85 -9.56 4.31 -13.67
CA GLN A 85 -8.82 5.42 -14.28
C GLN A 85 -7.84 6.09 -13.29
N GLY A 86 -7.88 5.71 -12.01
CA GLY A 86 -7.19 6.33 -10.89
C GLY A 86 -6.70 5.27 -9.90
N GLU A 87 -5.77 4.44 -10.34
CA GLU A 87 -5.20 3.32 -9.56
C GLU A 87 -4.19 3.77 -8.48
N ILE A 88 -3.89 5.08 -8.40
CA ILE A 88 -2.86 5.66 -7.54
C ILE A 88 -3.44 6.82 -6.74
N ILE A 89 -3.33 6.75 -5.42
CA ILE A 89 -3.59 7.88 -4.50
C ILE A 89 -2.26 8.44 -4.03
N PHE A 90 -2.12 9.77 -4.11
CA PHE A 90 -1.03 10.50 -3.47
C PHE A 90 -1.51 11.10 -2.15
N VAL A 91 -0.86 10.71 -1.05
CA VAL A 91 -1.05 11.36 0.26
C VAL A 91 0.12 12.30 0.49
N PHE A 92 -0.14 13.59 0.50
CA PHE A 92 0.87 14.62 0.71
C PHE A 92 0.48 15.53 1.89
N GLY A 93 1.45 16.32 2.35
CA GLY A 93 1.34 17.20 3.51
C GLY A 93 2.69 17.40 4.16
N ASP A 94 2.80 18.35 5.08
CA ASP A 94 4.07 18.72 5.70
C ASP A 94 4.69 17.59 6.55
N ALA A 95 5.99 17.73 6.84
CA ALA A 95 6.68 16.85 7.77
C ALA A 95 6.01 16.89 9.15
N GLY A 96 5.77 15.73 9.74
CA GLY A 96 5.10 15.63 11.04
C GLY A 96 3.57 15.57 11.00
N MET A 97 2.93 15.72 9.83
CA MET A 97 1.46 15.62 9.68
C MET A 97 0.88 14.20 9.86
N GLY A 98 1.71 13.22 10.24
CA GLY A 98 1.24 11.87 10.52
C GLY A 98 1.01 10.96 9.30
N LYS A 99 1.54 11.31 8.12
CA LYS A 99 1.38 10.50 6.88
C LYS A 99 1.75 9.02 7.07
N SER A 100 2.89 8.73 7.69
CA SER A 100 3.30 7.35 7.96
C SER A 100 2.39 6.65 8.99
N MET A 101 1.86 7.40 9.97
CA MET A 101 0.86 6.89 10.93
C MET A 101 -0.47 6.58 10.25
N LEU A 102 -0.88 7.39 9.26
CA LEU A 102 -2.05 7.15 8.41
C LEU A 102 -1.94 5.80 7.69
N LEU A 103 -0.78 5.55 7.05
CA LEU A 103 -0.51 4.29 6.35
C LEU A 103 -0.44 3.10 7.32
N GLN A 104 0.15 3.29 8.51
CA GLN A 104 0.16 2.26 9.54
C GLN A 104 -1.26 1.94 10.05
N ARG A 105 -2.12 2.95 10.21
CA ARG A 105 -3.54 2.75 10.55
C ARG A 105 -4.27 1.99 9.46
N LEU A 106 -4.05 2.33 8.19
CA LEU A 106 -4.63 1.61 7.06
C LEU A 106 -4.21 0.12 7.06
N GLN A 107 -2.94 -0.18 7.32
CA GLN A 107 -2.46 -1.57 7.46
C GLN A 107 -3.17 -2.31 8.59
N SER A 108 -3.33 -1.66 9.75
CA SER A 108 -4.02 -2.24 10.90
C SER A 108 -5.49 -2.56 10.59
N LEU A 109 -6.21 -1.64 9.93
CA LEU A 109 -7.59 -1.84 9.50
C LEU A 109 -7.71 -3.02 8.52
N TRP A 110 -6.79 -3.11 7.55
CA TRP A 110 -6.77 -4.23 6.59
C TRP A 110 -6.51 -5.57 7.29
N ALA A 111 -5.51 -5.62 8.17
CA ALA A 111 -5.17 -6.82 8.93
C ALA A 111 -6.30 -7.29 9.86
N ALA A 112 -7.12 -6.36 10.34
CA ALA A 112 -8.32 -6.64 11.13
C ALA A 112 -9.55 -7.00 10.28
N GLY A 113 -9.46 -6.97 8.95
CA GLY A 113 -10.57 -7.25 8.05
C GLY A 113 -11.63 -6.14 8.00
N GLN A 114 -11.25 -4.89 8.29
CA GLN A 114 -12.14 -3.72 8.35
C GLN A 114 -12.11 -2.84 7.09
N LEU A 115 -11.37 -3.26 6.05
CA LEU A 115 -11.33 -2.60 4.74
C LEU A 115 -12.03 -3.46 3.68
N ASP A 116 -12.09 -2.96 2.44
CA ASP A 116 -12.73 -3.64 1.29
C ASP A 116 -12.37 -5.14 1.23
N PRO A 117 -13.35 -6.06 1.29
CA PRO A 117 -13.13 -7.51 1.19
C PRO A 117 -12.51 -7.95 -0.15
N GLY A 118 -12.48 -7.10 -1.18
CA GLY A 118 -11.84 -7.33 -2.46
C GLY A 118 -10.31 -7.36 -2.39
N ILE A 119 -9.71 -6.68 -1.40
CA ILE A 119 -8.24 -6.60 -1.26
C ILE A 119 -7.72 -7.82 -0.50
N LYS A 120 -7.10 -8.74 -1.23
CA LYS A 120 -6.53 -9.99 -0.72
C LYS A 120 -5.08 -9.86 -0.29
N PHE A 121 -4.32 -8.93 -0.86
CA PHE A 121 -2.91 -8.73 -0.53
C PHE A 121 -2.65 -7.26 -0.22
N PHE A 122 -1.91 -7.02 0.85
CA PHE A 122 -1.45 -5.68 1.20
C PHE A 122 0.08 -5.73 1.31
N PHE A 123 0.74 -4.88 0.53
CA PHE A 123 2.19 -4.76 0.51
C PHE A 123 2.57 -3.34 0.94
N HIS A 124 3.27 -3.24 2.06
CA HIS A 124 3.77 -1.98 2.58
C HIS A 124 5.28 -1.86 2.38
N PHE A 125 5.70 -0.91 1.54
CA PHE A 125 7.09 -0.62 1.30
C PHE A 125 7.49 0.71 1.93
N ARG A 126 8.50 0.67 2.79
CA ARG A 126 9.23 1.87 3.19
C ARG A 126 10.24 2.19 2.10
N CYS A 127 10.11 3.37 1.50
CA CYS A 127 10.92 3.82 0.38
C CYS A 127 12.42 3.82 0.70
N ARG A 128 12.83 4.25 1.91
CA ARG A 128 14.24 4.08 2.36
C ARG A 128 14.77 2.65 2.25
N THR A 129 13.93 1.64 2.48
CA THR A 129 14.35 0.23 2.40
C THR A 129 14.53 -0.18 0.94
N LEU A 130 13.68 0.32 0.03
CA LEU A 130 13.83 0.11 -1.41
C LEU A 130 15.10 0.80 -1.94
N SER A 131 15.45 1.98 -1.42
CA SER A 131 16.68 2.70 -1.76
C SER A 131 17.98 1.93 -1.44
N CYS A 132 17.92 0.91 -0.59
CA CYS A 132 19.08 0.06 -0.26
C CYS A 132 19.40 -1.00 -1.34
N PHE A 133 18.50 -1.25 -2.29
CA PHE A 133 18.80 -2.13 -3.42
C PHE A 133 19.85 -1.49 -4.33
N LYS A 134 20.83 -2.27 -4.78
CA LYS A 134 21.85 -1.77 -5.72
C LYS A 134 21.17 -1.35 -7.02
N LYS A 135 21.47 -0.15 -7.55
CA LYS A 135 20.92 0.35 -8.82
C LYS A 135 21.10 -0.61 -10.01
N SER A 136 22.15 -1.44 -9.99
CA SER A 136 22.43 -2.45 -11.03
C SER A 136 21.75 -3.81 -10.81
N ALA A 137 21.13 -4.03 -9.65
CA ALA A 137 20.38 -5.26 -9.37
C ALA A 137 18.98 -5.12 -9.97
N ALA A 138 18.75 -5.76 -11.12
CA ALA A 138 17.39 -5.97 -11.60
C ALA A 138 16.64 -6.83 -10.56
N LEU A 139 15.63 -6.25 -9.91
CA LEU A 139 14.77 -6.95 -8.98
C LEU A 139 13.45 -7.26 -9.68
N CYS A 140 13.12 -8.54 -9.87
CA CYS A 140 11.81 -8.88 -10.41
C CYS A 140 10.73 -8.70 -9.34
N LEU A 141 9.50 -8.42 -9.77
CA LEU A 141 8.37 -8.21 -8.86
C LEU A 141 8.19 -9.40 -7.91
N GLN A 142 8.30 -10.64 -8.41
CA GLN A 142 8.15 -11.83 -7.56
C GLN A 142 9.16 -11.87 -6.42
N ASP A 143 10.41 -11.50 -6.68
CA ASP A 143 11.45 -11.45 -5.66
C ASP A 143 11.17 -10.32 -4.64
N LEU A 144 10.71 -9.17 -5.11
CA LEU A 144 10.29 -8.07 -4.24
C LEU A 144 9.17 -8.50 -3.28
N LEU A 145 8.10 -9.12 -3.80
CA LEU A 145 6.93 -9.51 -3.02
C LEU A 145 7.21 -10.69 -2.08
N PHE A 146 8.04 -11.65 -2.51
CA PHE A 146 8.19 -12.90 -1.76
C PHE A 146 9.50 -12.95 -0.98
N LYS A 147 10.65 -12.70 -1.61
CA LYS A 147 11.96 -12.82 -0.94
C LYS A 147 12.23 -11.63 -0.03
N HIS A 148 11.83 -10.43 -0.44
CA HIS A 148 12.14 -9.20 0.28
C HIS A 148 11.01 -8.67 1.17
N TYR A 149 9.83 -9.30 1.12
CA TYR A 149 8.68 -8.88 1.92
C TYR A 149 8.10 -10.02 2.75
N CYS A 150 7.41 -10.99 2.12
CA CYS A 150 6.87 -12.15 2.83
C CYS A 150 6.72 -13.33 1.87
N TYR A 151 7.37 -14.46 2.16
CA TYR A 151 7.36 -15.62 1.25
C TYR A 151 6.11 -16.50 1.48
N PRO A 152 5.35 -16.87 0.42
CA PRO A 152 4.23 -17.81 0.52
C PRO A 152 4.68 -19.20 0.96
N GLU A 153 3.95 -19.82 1.88
CA GLU A 153 4.29 -21.18 2.38
C GLU A 153 3.83 -22.29 1.44
N GLN A 154 2.77 -22.02 0.68
CA GLN A 154 2.14 -22.95 -0.23
C GLN A 154 2.16 -22.33 -1.62
N ASP A 155 2.61 -23.13 -2.59
CA ASP A 155 2.67 -22.82 -4.03
C ASP A 155 2.86 -21.32 -4.36
N PRO A 156 4.09 -20.79 -4.21
CA PRO A 156 4.40 -19.40 -4.60
C PRO A 156 4.10 -19.11 -6.07
N GLY A 157 4.11 -20.13 -6.94
CA GLY A 157 3.76 -20.01 -8.35
C GLY A 157 2.28 -19.72 -8.54
N GLU A 158 1.40 -20.47 -7.87
CA GLU A 158 -0.05 -20.24 -7.88
C GLU A 158 -0.40 -18.85 -7.32
N VAL A 159 0.22 -18.46 -6.20
CA VAL A 159 0.00 -17.14 -5.60
C VAL A 159 0.41 -16.02 -6.55
N PHE A 160 1.58 -16.12 -7.20
CA PHE A 160 2.04 -15.09 -8.13
C PHE A 160 1.20 -15.04 -9.41
N ALA A 161 0.83 -16.20 -9.96
CA ALA A 161 -0.04 -16.29 -11.13
C ALA A 161 -1.43 -15.68 -10.83
N PHE A 162 -1.96 -15.91 -9.63
CA PHE A 162 -3.20 -15.28 -9.17
C PHE A 162 -3.07 -13.76 -9.09
N LEU A 163 -1.99 -13.25 -8.47
CA LEU A 163 -1.73 -11.80 -8.35
C LEU A 163 -1.65 -11.12 -9.73
N LEU A 164 -0.95 -11.74 -10.69
CA LEU A 164 -0.88 -11.24 -12.07
C LEU A 164 -2.23 -11.31 -12.81
N ARG A 165 -3.07 -12.29 -12.48
CA ARG A 165 -4.40 -12.46 -13.08
C ARG A 165 -5.42 -11.49 -12.50
N PHE A 166 -5.31 -11.15 -11.22
CA PHE A 166 -6.25 -10.31 -10.47
C PHE A 166 -5.51 -9.18 -9.72
N PRO A 167 -4.85 -8.24 -10.45
CA PRO A 167 -4.02 -7.21 -9.82
C PRO A 167 -4.81 -6.26 -8.90
N HIS A 168 -6.09 -6.02 -9.18
CA HIS A 168 -6.99 -5.22 -8.33
C HIS A 168 -7.18 -5.77 -6.91
N THR A 169 -6.79 -7.03 -6.66
CA THR A 169 -6.84 -7.64 -5.32
C THR A 169 -5.61 -7.32 -4.47
N ALA A 170 -4.62 -6.61 -5.01
CA ALA A 170 -3.40 -6.22 -4.32
C ALA A 170 -3.34 -4.70 -4.10
N LEU A 171 -3.11 -4.29 -2.86
CA LEU A 171 -2.83 -2.90 -2.50
C LEU A 171 -1.35 -2.71 -2.21
N PHE A 172 -0.73 -1.75 -2.88
CA PHE A 172 0.65 -1.33 -2.66
C PHE A 172 0.67 0.03 -1.97
N THR A 173 1.41 0.13 -0.87
CA THR A 173 1.67 1.42 -0.21
C THR A 173 3.16 1.71 -0.18
N PHE A 174 3.51 2.95 -0.48
CA PHE A 174 4.89 3.43 -0.50
C PHE A 174 5.01 4.60 0.48
N ASP A 175 5.72 4.39 1.59
CA ASP A 175 5.90 5.38 2.64
C ASP A 175 7.27 6.07 2.53
N GLY A 176 7.27 7.40 2.57
CA GLY A 176 8.46 8.24 2.41
C GLY A 176 8.94 8.30 0.96
N LEU A 177 8.06 8.55 -0.01
CA LEU A 177 8.43 8.63 -1.44
C LEU A 177 9.56 9.64 -1.70
N ASP A 178 9.63 10.71 -0.92
CA ASP A 178 10.70 11.72 -0.90
C ASP A 178 12.07 11.16 -0.46
N GLU A 179 12.10 10.00 0.19
CA GLU A 179 13.32 9.29 0.61
C GLU A 179 13.90 8.38 -0.51
N LEU A 180 13.18 8.18 -1.62
CA LEU A 180 13.75 7.50 -2.79
C LEU A 180 14.77 8.43 -3.42
N HIS A 181 15.99 7.93 -3.65
CA HIS A 181 17.03 8.69 -4.34
C HIS A 181 16.51 9.17 -5.70
N SER A 182 16.19 10.46 -5.79
CA SER A 182 15.85 11.13 -7.01
C SER A 182 17.14 11.33 -7.82
N ASP A 183 17.31 10.51 -8.86
CA ASP A 183 18.01 10.99 -10.07
C ASP A 183 17.08 11.93 -10.89
N PHE A 184 15.91 12.32 -10.35
CA PHE A 184 15.08 13.43 -10.87
C PHE A 184 15.74 14.77 -10.53
N ASP A 185 16.88 15.00 -11.18
CA ASP A 185 17.40 16.34 -11.36
C ASP A 185 16.53 17.02 -12.44
N LEU A 186 15.42 17.63 -12.00
CA LEU A 186 14.60 18.51 -12.83
C LEU A 186 15.35 19.78 -13.27
N SER A 187 16.66 19.92 -12.97
CA SER A 187 17.51 20.98 -13.50
C SER A 187 18.09 20.68 -14.89
N SER A 188 17.85 19.50 -15.47
CA SER A 188 18.16 19.24 -16.88
C SER A 188 17.03 19.74 -17.79
N GLU A 189 16.75 21.04 -17.75
CA GLU A 189 16.20 21.68 -18.95
C GLU A 189 17.27 21.54 -20.04
N PRO A 190 16.96 20.99 -21.23
CA PRO A 190 17.89 21.07 -22.33
C PRO A 190 18.03 22.56 -22.66
N ASP A 191 19.26 23.08 -22.55
CA ASP A 191 19.62 24.39 -23.10
C ASP A 191 19.11 24.45 -24.55
N THR A 192 17.99 25.13 -24.77
CA THR A 192 17.56 25.51 -26.11
C THR A 192 18.50 26.62 -26.56
N SER A 193 19.17 26.34 -27.67
CA SER A 193 20.25 27.10 -28.32
C SER A 193 20.00 28.59 -28.52
#